data_AF-A0A7S4J4T0-F1
#
_entry.id   AF-A0A7S4J4T0-F1
#
_cell.length_a   1.000
_cell.length_b   1.000
_cell.length_c   1.000
_cell.angle_alpha   90.00
_cell.angle_beta   90.00
_cell.angle_gamma   90.00
#
_symmetry.space_group_name_H-M   'P 1'
#
loop_
_entity.id
_entity.type
_entity.pdbx_description
1 polymer ?
#
loop_
_entity_poly.entity_id
_entity_poly.type
_entity_poly.pdbx_seq_one_letter_code
_entity_poly.pdbx_strand_id
1 'polypeptide(L)'
;IPHTPYPTPTPTHAHTHAHTRPRTPTHTCQGKKKEKPQWNQPKDKSKDAKGGKDKKVAPPKPKFVNKTPKGQKKDLSTPMADGYHPDAVESSWQDWWEARGFYGCDPAQAKGKSDDEKFVMVIPPPNVTGSLHLGHALTAAVEDTLTRWHRMKGHASLYVPGTDHAGIATQSVVEKMLMKEENKNRHDLGREKFIEKVWEWKGDYGNRITTQLRSLGSSVDWSRERFTMDDQCSRAVLEAFNQFHEKGLLYRAERLGNWSCALKSAISDIEVDYVELEGRTFLEVKTHKGNPADPKGRYEFGTLTSFAYPIEDSEEVLVVATTRLETMLGDTGVAIHPEDPRYTHLHGKFVIHPFNGRK
;
A
#
# COMPACT_ATOMS: atom_id res chain seq x y z
N ILE A 1 -19.18 13.50 45.91
CA ILE A 1 -18.09 14.43 45.56
C ILE A 1 -18.53 15.11 44.26
N PRO A 2 -18.71 16.44 44.22
CA PRO A 2 -19.35 17.10 43.09
C PRO A 2 -18.41 17.15 41.88
N HIS A 3 -18.97 16.92 40.70
CA HIS A 3 -18.30 17.04 39.40
C HIS A 3 -17.85 18.48 39.18
N THR A 4 -16.54 18.70 39.14
CA THR A 4 -15.93 19.91 38.55
C THR A 4 -15.92 19.78 37.03
N PRO A 5 -16.39 20.78 36.27
CA PRO A 5 -16.23 20.80 34.82
C PRO A 5 -14.75 21.01 34.45
N TYR A 6 -14.25 20.27 33.47
CA TYR A 6 -12.93 20.51 32.88
C TYR A 6 -12.91 21.86 32.14
N PRO A 7 -11.81 22.63 32.23
CA PRO A 7 -11.69 23.90 31.53
C PRO A 7 -11.60 23.67 30.01
N THR A 8 -12.36 24.46 29.25
CA THR A 8 -12.25 24.59 27.80
C THR A 8 -10.86 25.12 27.42
N PRO A 9 -10.15 24.51 26.47
CA PRO A 9 -8.89 25.08 26.00
C PRO A 9 -9.16 26.34 25.18
N THR A 10 -8.57 27.46 25.61
CA THR A 10 -8.45 28.69 24.82
C THR A 10 -7.67 28.42 23.52
N PRO A 11 -8.09 28.97 22.37
CA PRO A 11 -7.38 28.79 21.11
C PRO A 11 -6.06 29.55 21.16
N THR A 12 -4.94 28.83 21.25
CA THR A 12 -3.61 29.40 20.99
C THR A 12 -3.48 29.69 19.50
N HIS A 13 -3.23 30.95 19.17
CA HIS A 13 -2.89 31.42 17.83
C HIS A 13 -1.68 30.64 17.29
N ALA A 14 -1.92 29.70 16.38
CA ALA A 14 -0.87 29.10 15.58
C ALA A 14 -0.46 30.10 14.49
N HIS A 15 0.65 30.80 14.72
CA HIS A 15 1.35 31.53 13.67
C HIS A 15 1.89 30.53 12.65
N THR A 16 1.22 30.44 11.50
CA THR A 16 1.72 29.74 10.32
C THR A 16 2.81 30.60 9.67
N HIS A 17 4.07 30.39 10.07
CA HIS A 17 5.19 30.86 9.26
C HIS A 17 5.26 30.02 7.99
N ALA A 18 4.75 30.58 6.89
CA ALA A 18 4.94 30.07 5.55
C ALA A 18 6.44 30.17 5.19
N HIS A 19 7.17 29.07 5.34
CA HIS A 19 8.47 28.92 4.69
C HIS A 19 8.26 28.63 3.20
N THR A 20 8.20 29.69 2.42
CA THR A 20 8.37 29.66 0.96
C THR A 20 9.79 29.21 0.62
N ARG A 21 9.98 27.92 0.28
CA ARG A 21 11.18 27.50 -0.46
C ARG A 21 11.08 28.04 -1.90
N PRO A 22 12.13 28.66 -2.46
CA PRO A 22 12.12 29.06 -3.86
C PRO A 22 11.99 27.82 -4.75
N ARG A 23 11.00 27.81 -5.64
CA ARG A 23 10.85 26.80 -6.70
C ARG A 23 11.99 26.99 -7.70
N THR A 24 12.83 25.97 -7.87
CA THR A 24 13.74 25.85 -9.00
C THR A 24 12.94 25.74 -10.31
N PRO A 25 13.40 26.32 -11.44
CA PRO A 25 12.65 26.27 -12.69
C PRO A 25 12.54 24.83 -13.19
N THR A 26 11.31 24.37 -13.38
CA THR A 26 11.01 23.15 -14.12
C THR A 26 11.37 23.38 -15.59
N HIS A 27 12.48 22.79 -16.03
CA HIS A 27 12.77 22.68 -17.46
C HIS A 27 11.66 21.86 -18.13
N THR A 28 10.87 22.53 -18.97
CA THR A 28 9.94 21.92 -19.92
C THR A 28 10.72 21.02 -20.87
N CYS A 29 10.75 19.72 -20.61
CA CYS A 29 11.29 18.74 -21.55
C CYS A 29 10.22 18.44 -22.60
N GLN A 30 10.27 19.16 -23.72
CA GLN A 30 9.54 18.84 -24.93
C GLN A 30 9.80 17.38 -25.34
N GLY A 31 8.73 16.69 -25.74
CA GLY A 31 8.76 15.28 -26.07
C GLY A 31 9.77 14.94 -27.17
N LYS A 32 10.80 14.19 -26.80
CA LYS A 32 11.46 13.24 -27.68
C LYS A 32 11.36 11.88 -27.02
N LYS A 33 10.71 10.92 -27.69
CA LYS A 33 10.67 9.51 -27.29
C LYS A 33 12.11 9.05 -26.99
N LYS A 34 12.46 8.88 -25.72
CA LYS A 34 13.71 8.22 -25.33
C LYS A 34 13.52 6.73 -25.60
N GLU A 35 14.26 6.21 -26.57
CA GLU A 35 14.37 4.77 -26.79
C GLU A 35 14.87 4.09 -25.52
N LYS A 36 14.25 2.96 -25.17
CA LYS A 36 14.70 2.12 -24.05
C LYS A 36 16.12 1.65 -24.33
N PRO A 37 17.06 1.72 -23.37
CA PRO A 37 18.40 1.18 -23.58
C PRO A 37 18.30 -0.32 -23.82
N GLN A 38 18.64 -0.75 -25.03
CA GLN A 38 18.71 -2.16 -25.41
C GLN A 38 19.98 -2.77 -24.83
N TRP A 39 19.83 -3.41 -23.67
CA TRP A 39 20.82 -4.36 -23.19
C TRP A 39 20.63 -5.67 -23.96
N ASN A 40 21.69 -6.13 -24.63
CA ASN A 40 21.77 -7.34 -25.46
C ASN A 40 21.01 -7.34 -26.80
N GLN A 41 21.42 -6.48 -27.74
CA GLN A 41 21.32 -6.85 -29.16
C GLN A 41 22.61 -7.54 -29.62
N PRO A 42 22.53 -8.66 -30.37
CA PRO A 42 23.70 -9.24 -31.00
C PRO A 42 24.18 -8.28 -32.10
N LYS A 43 25.42 -7.82 -32.01
CA LYS A 43 26.07 -7.08 -33.12
C LYS A 43 26.15 -7.99 -34.33
N ASP A 44 25.52 -7.57 -35.44
CA ASP A 44 25.74 -8.16 -36.76
C ASP A 44 27.24 -8.10 -37.08
N LYS A 45 27.89 -9.27 -37.12
CA LYS A 45 29.21 -9.42 -37.71
C LYS A 45 29.01 -9.77 -39.18
N SER A 46 29.39 -8.83 -40.03
CA SER A 46 29.60 -9.05 -41.46
C SER A 46 30.47 -10.28 -41.70
N LYS A 47 30.07 -11.06 -42.69
CA LYS A 47 30.75 -12.26 -43.18
C LYS A 47 32.15 -11.91 -43.66
N ASP A 48 33.16 -12.48 -43.01
CA ASP A 48 34.39 -12.91 -43.67
C ASP A 48 34.53 -14.42 -43.49
N ALA A 49 34.55 -15.11 -44.62
CA ALA A 49 34.61 -16.55 -44.71
C ALA A 49 36.00 -17.06 -44.30
N LYS A 50 36.06 -17.98 -43.32
CA LYS A 50 37.11 -19.00 -43.22
C LYS A 50 36.72 -20.12 -42.24
N GLY A 51 36.60 -21.34 -42.78
CA GLY A 51 36.76 -22.61 -42.06
C GLY A 51 35.58 -23.09 -41.23
N GLY A 52 34.83 -24.07 -41.75
CA GLY A 52 33.82 -24.80 -41.00
C GLY A 52 34.42 -25.54 -39.79
N LYS A 53 33.85 -25.28 -38.62
CA LYS A 53 33.86 -26.20 -37.48
C LYS A 53 32.41 -26.33 -37.02
N ASP A 54 31.89 -27.54 -37.08
CA ASP A 54 30.59 -27.90 -36.54
C ASP A 54 30.48 -27.41 -35.08
N LYS A 55 29.60 -26.43 -34.84
CA LYS A 55 29.18 -26.09 -33.49
C LYS A 55 28.30 -27.23 -33.00
N LYS A 56 28.90 -28.20 -32.30
CA LYS A 56 28.16 -29.13 -31.44
C LYS A 56 27.26 -28.31 -30.53
N VAL A 57 25.95 -28.44 -30.70
CA VAL A 57 24.96 -27.95 -29.74
C VAL A 57 25.30 -28.60 -28.40
N ALA A 58 25.61 -27.79 -27.38
CA ALA A 58 25.90 -28.30 -26.05
C ALA A 58 24.69 -29.13 -25.58
N PRO A 59 24.90 -30.35 -25.04
CA PRO A 59 23.80 -31.16 -24.55
C PRO A 59 23.01 -30.39 -23.48
N PRO A 60 21.69 -30.57 -23.38
CA PRO A 60 20.89 -29.93 -22.35
C PRO A 60 21.49 -30.25 -20.99
N LYS A 61 21.79 -29.20 -20.20
CA LYS A 61 22.35 -29.36 -18.86
C LYS A 61 21.44 -30.30 -18.05
N PRO A 62 21.98 -31.34 -17.40
CA PRO A 62 21.17 -32.26 -16.62
C PRO A 62 20.43 -31.47 -15.53
N LYS A 63 19.13 -31.75 -15.36
CA LYS A 63 18.35 -31.16 -14.27
C LYS A 63 18.98 -31.57 -12.95
N PHE A 64 19.29 -30.60 -12.10
CA PHE A 64 19.82 -30.87 -10.78
C PHE A 64 18.77 -31.61 -9.93
N VAL A 65 19.18 -32.69 -9.27
CA VAL A 65 18.35 -33.44 -8.33
C VAL A 65 19.00 -33.35 -6.96
N ASN A 66 18.29 -32.74 -6.01
CA ASN A 66 18.78 -32.63 -4.64
C ASN A 66 18.69 -33.99 -3.94
N LYS A 67 19.85 -34.54 -3.56
CA LYS A 67 19.95 -35.81 -2.81
C LYS A 67 20.10 -35.61 -1.30
N THR A 68 20.26 -34.35 -0.85
CA THR A 68 20.48 -34.04 0.57
C THR A 68 19.15 -34.12 1.31
N PRO A 69 19.05 -34.86 2.42
CA PRO A 69 17.85 -34.85 3.25
C PRO A 69 17.55 -33.45 3.79
N LYS A 70 16.27 -33.13 3.99
CA LYS A 70 15.83 -31.83 4.50
C LYS A 70 16.49 -31.52 5.85
N GLY A 71 17.05 -30.32 5.99
CA GLY A 71 17.72 -29.85 7.21
C GLY A 71 19.16 -30.35 7.40
N GLN A 72 19.67 -31.20 6.51
CA GLN A 72 21.06 -31.67 6.57
C GLN A 72 21.98 -30.78 5.74
N LYS A 73 23.25 -30.69 6.17
CA LYS A 73 24.28 -30.00 5.42
C LYS A 73 24.54 -30.78 4.13
N LYS A 74 24.59 -30.07 3.01
CA LYS A 74 24.98 -30.64 1.72
C LYS A 74 26.38 -31.26 1.81
N ASP A 75 26.56 -32.44 1.21
CA ASP A 75 27.87 -33.06 1.05
C ASP A 75 28.71 -32.26 0.04
N LEU A 76 29.91 -31.88 0.47
CA LEU A 76 30.87 -31.09 -0.31
C LEU A 76 32.11 -31.90 -0.67
N SER A 77 32.11 -33.22 -0.45
CA SER A 77 33.23 -34.11 -0.74
C SER A 77 33.42 -34.40 -2.22
N THR A 78 32.38 -34.22 -3.04
CA THR A 78 32.45 -34.42 -4.48
C THR A 78 33.26 -33.31 -5.16
N PRO A 79 34.01 -33.61 -6.25
CA PRO A 79 34.71 -32.60 -7.03
C PRO A 79 33.80 -31.45 -7.47
N MET A 80 34.33 -30.22 -7.49
CA MET A 80 33.58 -29.05 -7.94
C MET A 80 33.18 -29.22 -9.41
N ALA A 81 31.96 -28.80 -9.75
CA ALA A 81 31.50 -28.78 -11.14
C ALA A 81 32.29 -27.76 -11.97
N ASP A 82 32.39 -28.02 -13.28
CA ASP A 82 33.12 -27.16 -14.23
C ASP A 82 32.54 -25.73 -14.35
N GLY A 83 31.32 -25.48 -13.84
CA GLY A 83 30.68 -24.17 -13.85
C GLY A 83 29.72 -23.95 -12.68
N TYR A 84 29.41 -22.67 -12.41
CA TYR A 84 28.45 -22.30 -11.38
C TYR A 84 27.01 -22.66 -11.81
N HIS A 85 26.34 -23.43 -10.96
CA HIS A 85 24.94 -23.82 -11.12
C HIS A 85 24.15 -23.39 -9.87
N PRO A 86 23.43 -22.25 -9.91
CA PRO A 86 22.72 -21.71 -8.74
C PRO A 86 21.82 -22.74 -8.07
N ASP A 87 20.95 -23.41 -8.83
CA ASP A 87 20.03 -24.44 -8.29
C ASP A 87 20.76 -25.54 -7.52
N ALA A 88 21.93 -25.95 -8.02
CA ALA A 88 22.75 -26.96 -7.35
C ALA A 88 23.41 -26.38 -6.09
N VAL A 89 23.93 -25.15 -6.16
CA VAL A 89 24.63 -24.52 -5.05
C VAL A 89 23.67 -24.15 -3.94
N GLU A 90 22.58 -23.43 -4.23
CA GLU A 90 21.62 -22.89 -3.26
C GLU A 90 20.78 -23.97 -2.57
N SER A 91 20.58 -25.12 -3.24
CA SER A 91 19.83 -26.24 -2.65
C SER A 91 20.34 -26.65 -1.27
N SER A 92 19.39 -26.97 -0.38
CA SER A 92 19.62 -27.42 1.00
C SER A 92 20.22 -26.41 1.98
N TRP A 93 20.81 -25.28 1.54
CA TRP A 93 21.39 -24.32 2.49
C TRP A 93 20.35 -23.72 3.41
N GLN A 94 19.22 -23.26 2.86
CA GLN A 94 18.15 -22.68 3.68
C GLN A 94 17.60 -23.67 4.70
N ASP A 95 17.21 -24.87 4.24
CA ASP A 95 16.72 -25.91 5.15
C ASP A 95 17.73 -26.23 6.26
N TRP A 96 19.02 -26.30 5.93
CA TRP A 96 20.08 -26.56 6.91
C TRP A 96 20.30 -25.40 7.89
N TRP A 97 20.35 -24.16 7.38
CA TRP A 97 20.52 -22.95 8.19
C TRP A 97 19.36 -22.77 9.17
N GLU A 98 18.14 -23.01 8.72
CA GLU A 98 16.94 -23.02 9.58
C GLU A 98 17.01 -24.12 10.63
N ALA A 99 17.31 -25.37 10.22
CA ALA A 99 17.42 -26.50 11.15
C ALA A 99 18.52 -26.33 12.21
N ARG A 100 19.56 -25.55 11.92
CA ARG A 100 20.63 -25.21 12.87
C ARG A 100 20.35 -23.98 13.72
N GLY A 101 19.27 -23.24 13.44
CA GLY A 101 18.91 -22.04 14.19
C GLY A 101 19.87 -20.87 14.00
N PHE A 102 20.64 -20.82 12.90
CA PHE A 102 21.65 -19.76 12.68
C PHE A 102 21.07 -18.35 12.52
N TYR A 103 19.78 -18.25 12.25
CA TYR A 103 19.08 -16.98 12.12
C TYR A 103 18.54 -16.45 13.43
N GLY A 104 18.44 -17.32 14.45
CA GLY A 104 17.93 -16.97 15.76
C GLY A 104 18.84 -16.01 16.50
N CYS A 105 18.23 -15.21 17.38
CA CYS A 105 18.93 -14.39 18.35
C CYS A 105 18.50 -14.82 19.76
N ASP A 106 19.45 -15.34 20.53
CA ASP A 106 19.21 -15.74 21.92
C ASP A 106 19.08 -14.47 22.79
N PRO A 107 17.95 -14.27 23.51
CA PRO A 107 17.81 -13.17 24.45
C PRO A 107 18.92 -13.11 25.50
N ALA A 108 19.50 -14.24 25.91
CA ALA A 108 20.62 -14.26 26.85
C ALA A 108 21.88 -13.62 26.24
N GLN A 109 22.16 -13.91 24.96
CA GLN A 109 23.26 -13.29 24.22
C GLN A 109 23.06 -11.77 24.07
N ALA A 110 21.82 -11.32 23.89
CA ALA A 110 21.50 -9.90 23.78
C ALA A 110 21.63 -9.15 25.12
N LYS A 111 21.29 -9.77 26.26
CA LYS A 111 21.33 -9.13 27.59
C LYS A 111 22.72 -8.64 28.01
N GLY A 112 23.78 -9.35 27.60
CA GLY A 112 25.16 -9.01 27.95
C GLY A 112 25.83 -7.98 27.03
N LYS A 113 25.13 -7.51 25.99
CA LYS A 113 25.66 -6.59 24.99
C LYS A 113 25.21 -5.15 25.20
N SER A 114 26.09 -4.22 24.86
CA SER A 114 25.72 -2.80 24.76
C SER A 114 24.71 -2.58 23.63
N ASP A 115 24.04 -1.42 23.61
CA ASP A 115 23.03 -1.14 22.58
C ASP A 115 23.65 -1.01 21.17
N ASP A 116 24.89 -0.54 21.06
CA ASP A 116 25.64 -0.47 19.79
C ASP A 116 25.99 -1.86 19.24
N GLU A 117 25.99 -2.88 20.09
CA GLU A 117 26.24 -4.28 19.73
C GLU A 117 24.95 -5.07 19.50
N LYS A 118 23.79 -4.41 19.51
CA LYS A 118 22.49 -5.01 19.17
C LYS A 118 22.05 -4.50 17.81
N PHE A 119 21.47 -5.39 17.02
CA PHE A 119 20.87 -5.03 15.74
C PHE A 119 19.51 -5.72 15.66
N VAL A 120 18.43 -4.95 15.61
CA VAL A 120 17.08 -5.50 15.51
C VAL A 120 16.37 -4.85 14.35
N MET A 121 15.74 -5.69 13.53
CA MET A 121 14.96 -5.24 12.39
C MET A 121 13.73 -6.13 12.25
N VAL A 122 12.64 -5.53 11.81
CA VAL A 122 11.40 -6.23 11.48
C VAL A 122 11.24 -6.11 9.99
N ILE A 123 10.94 -7.22 9.31
CA ILE A 123 10.59 -7.14 7.88
C ILE A 123 9.34 -6.28 7.76
N PRO A 124 9.29 -5.30 6.83
CA PRO A 124 8.05 -4.64 6.47
C PRO A 124 7.08 -5.74 6.02
N PRO A 125 6.05 -6.05 6.82
CA PRO A 125 5.31 -7.29 6.65
C PRO A 125 4.57 -7.23 5.31
N PRO A 126 4.90 -8.10 4.33
CA PRO A 126 4.21 -8.09 3.05
C PRO A 126 2.73 -8.44 3.22
N ASN A 127 1.89 -7.76 2.45
CA ASN A 127 0.46 -7.97 2.41
C ASN A 127 0.12 -9.36 1.85
N VAL A 128 -0.82 -10.09 2.48
CA VAL A 128 -1.36 -11.36 1.96
C VAL A 128 -2.34 -11.14 0.78
N THR A 129 -1.92 -10.36 -0.22
CA THR A 129 -2.70 -10.02 -1.42
C THR A 129 -2.21 -10.71 -2.69
N GLY A 130 -1.18 -11.56 -2.62
CA GLY A 130 -0.62 -12.21 -3.79
C GLY A 130 0.81 -12.71 -3.59
N SER A 131 1.56 -12.76 -4.69
CA SER A 131 2.99 -13.13 -4.69
C SER A 131 3.89 -11.91 -4.55
N LEU A 132 5.07 -12.12 -3.97
CA LEU A 132 6.12 -11.11 -3.95
C LEU A 132 6.60 -10.79 -5.37
N HIS A 133 6.95 -9.52 -5.58
CA HIS A 133 7.52 -8.97 -6.81
C HIS A 133 8.94 -8.42 -6.59
N LEU A 134 9.61 -7.95 -7.64
CA LEU A 134 11.01 -7.52 -7.58
C LEU A 134 11.30 -6.43 -6.52
N GLY A 135 10.37 -5.51 -6.27
CA GLY A 135 10.49 -4.55 -5.17
C GLY A 135 10.65 -5.19 -3.78
N HIS A 136 9.94 -6.28 -3.50
CA HIS A 136 10.10 -7.04 -2.26
C HIS A 136 11.46 -7.74 -2.22
N ALA A 137 11.92 -8.29 -3.34
CA ALA A 137 13.23 -8.92 -3.43
C ALA A 137 14.38 -7.93 -3.18
N LEU A 138 14.27 -6.70 -3.70
CA LEU A 138 15.24 -5.63 -3.43
C LEU A 138 15.28 -5.29 -1.93
N THR A 139 14.11 -5.08 -1.32
CA THR A 139 13.99 -4.73 0.10
C THR A 139 14.59 -5.84 0.97
N ALA A 140 14.18 -7.09 0.75
CA ALA A 140 14.69 -8.25 1.48
C ALA A 140 16.21 -8.43 1.30
N ALA A 141 16.76 -8.18 0.10
CA ALA A 141 18.20 -8.29 -0.14
C ALA A 141 19.01 -7.25 0.65
N VAL A 142 18.52 -6.01 0.74
CA VAL A 142 19.17 -4.95 1.53
C VAL A 142 19.13 -5.29 3.02
N GLU A 143 17.95 -5.65 3.52
CA GLU A 143 17.72 -6.01 4.93
C GLU A 143 18.56 -7.23 5.35
N ASP A 144 18.58 -8.27 4.52
CA ASP A 144 19.35 -9.48 4.77
C ASP A 144 20.86 -9.18 4.78
N THR A 145 21.34 -8.34 3.86
CA THR A 145 22.76 -7.93 3.80
C THR A 145 23.19 -7.24 5.10
N LEU A 146 22.38 -6.29 5.59
CA LEU A 146 22.65 -5.59 6.84
C LEU A 146 22.66 -6.56 8.03
N THR A 147 21.65 -7.42 8.10
CA THR A 147 21.52 -8.41 9.17
C THR A 147 22.72 -9.34 9.22
N ARG A 148 23.13 -9.88 8.05
CA ARG A 148 24.31 -10.74 7.93
C ARG A 148 25.58 -10.02 8.33
N TRP A 149 25.78 -8.78 7.87
CA TRP A 149 26.94 -7.98 8.23
C TRP A 149 27.05 -7.75 9.75
N HIS A 150 25.97 -7.34 10.40
CA HIS A 150 25.93 -7.18 11.85
C HIS A 150 26.16 -8.50 12.59
N ARG A 151 25.53 -9.59 12.13
CA ARG A 151 25.74 -10.94 12.70
C ARG A 151 27.20 -11.37 12.59
N MET A 152 27.86 -11.09 11.45
CA MET A 152 29.28 -11.37 11.22
C MET A 152 30.22 -10.49 12.05
N LYS A 153 29.81 -9.28 12.41
CA LYS A 153 30.51 -8.44 13.40
C LYS A 153 30.38 -8.94 14.85
N GLY A 154 29.58 -9.98 15.09
CA GLY A 154 29.31 -10.52 16.43
C GLY A 154 28.26 -9.73 17.20
N HIS A 155 27.47 -8.86 16.54
CA HIS A 155 26.34 -8.19 17.18
C HIS A 155 25.22 -9.20 17.48
N ALA A 156 24.42 -8.92 18.51
CA ALA A 156 23.16 -9.63 18.73
C ALA A 156 22.14 -9.18 17.68
N SER A 157 22.08 -9.93 16.58
CA SER A 157 21.28 -9.58 15.39
C SER A 157 19.98 -10.36 15.33
N LEU A 158 18.84 -9.66 15.39
CA LEU A 158 17.50 -10.22 15.24
C LEU A 158 16.80 -9.61 14.02
N TYR A 159 16.39 -10.46 13.09
CA TYR A 159 15.59 -10.06 11.93
C TYR A 159 14.26 -10.82 11.95
N VAL A 160 13.18 -10.11 12.32
CA VAL A 160 11.86 -10.70 12.61
C VAL A 160 11.02 -10.79 11.34
N PRO A 161 10.54 -11.98 10.94
CA PRO A 161 9.63 -12.13 9.82
C PRO A 161 8.17 -11.89 10.25
N GLY A 162 7.34 -11.51 9.29
CA GLY A 162 5.89 -11.47 9.47
C GLY A 162 5.14 -11.15 8.18
N THR A 163 3.81 -11.23 8.23
CA THR A 163 2.91 -10.89 7.12
C THR A 163 1.77 -10.00 7.60
N ASP A 164 1.27 -9.14 6.72
CA ASP A 164 0.18 -8.21 7.02
C ASP A 164 -1.13 -8.67 6.38
N HIS A 165 -2.18 -8.73 7.20
CA HIS A 165 -3.56 -8.96 6.78
C HIS A 165 -4.07 -7.92 5.75
N ALA A 166 -3.52 -6.71 5.73
CA ALA A 166 -3.78 -5.65 4.76
C ALA A 166 -5.27 -5.23 4.60
N GLY A 167 -6.13 -5.54 5.58
CA GLY A 167 -7.54 -5.16 5.65
C GLY A 167 -8.26 -5.08 4.30
N ILE A 168 -8.52 -3.84 3.86
CA ILE A 168 -9.24 -3.50 2.61
C ILE A 168 -8.61 -4.14 1.37
N ALA A 169 -7.27 -4.24 1.30
CA ALA A 169 -6.58 -4.78 0.15
C ALA A 169 -6.86 -6.29 0.01
N THR A 170 -6.75 -7.05 1.10
CA THR A 170 -7.06 -8.49 1.10
C THR A 170 -8.54 -8.74 0.83
N GLN A 171 -9.44 -7.97 1.45
CA GLN A 171 -10.87 -8.05 1.17
C GLN A 171 -11.15 -7.87 -0.33
N SER A 172 -10.56 -6.83 -0.96
CA SER A 172 -10.76 -6.52 -2.37
C SER A 172 -10.25 -7.61 -3.31
N VAL A 173 -9.16 -8.31 -2.95
CA VAL A 173 -8.62 -9.40 -3.75
C VAL A 173 -9.47 -10.66 -3.62
N VAL A 174 -9.90 -11.01 -2.41
CA VAL A 174 -10.78 -12.17 -2.16
C VAL A 174 -12.15 -11.97 -2.82
N GLU A 175 -12.72 -10.77 -2.77
CA GLU A 175 -13.98 -10.45 -3.48
C GLU A 175 -13.84 -10.61 -5.00
N LYS A 176 -12.72 -10.15 -5.58
CA LYS A 176 -12.45 -10.32 -7.02
C LYS A 176 -12.27 -11.79 -7.40
N MET A 177 -11.61 -12.58 -6.56
CA MET A 177 -11.46 -14.02 -6.75
C MET A 177 -12.82 -14.71 -6.71
N LEU A 178 -13.65 -14.45 -5.69
CA LEU A 178 -15.00 -15.00 -5.56
C LEU A 178 -15.88 -14.66 -6.76
N MET A 179 -15.85 -13.41 -7.23
CA MET A 179 -16.60 -13.00 -8.40
C MET A 179 -16.12 -13.73 -9.66
N LYS A 180 -14.82 -13.98 -9.79
CA LYS A 180 -14.24 -14.65 -10.97
C LYS A 180 -14.51 -16.16 -10.98
N GLU A 181 -14.39 -16.81 -9.83
CA GLU A 181 -14.45 -18.28 -9.72
C GLU A 181 -15.86 -18.80 -9.49
N GLU A 182 -16.64 -18.10 -8.66
CA GLU A 182 -17.96 -18.56 -8.23
C GLU A 182 -19.09 -17.65 -8.72
N ASN A 183 -18.78 -16.50 -9.35
CA ASN A 183 -19.74 -15.47 -9.73
C ASN A 183 -20.63 -15.03 -8.55
N LYS A 184 -20.04 -14.98 -7.35
CA LYS A 184 -20.68 -14.54 -6.10
C LYS A 184 -19.97 -13.32 -5.54
N ASN A 185 -20.70 -12.54 -4.74
CA ASN A 185 -20.16 -11.44 -3.96
C ASN A 185 -20.16 -11.76 -2.45
N ARG A 186 -19.49 -10.93 -1.64
CA ARG A 186 -19.39 -11.14 -0.18
C ARG A 186 -20.74 -11.17 0.57
N HIS A 187 -21.76 -10.51 0.04
CA HIS A 187 -23.09 -10.48 0.64
C HIS A 187 -23.83 -11.80 0.41
N ASP A 188 -23.56 -12.49 -0.69
CA ASP A 188 -24.16 -13.80 -0.99
C ASP A 188 -23.66 -14.89 -0.03
N LEU A 189 -22.42 -14.77 0.45
CA LEU A 189 -21.81 -15.71 1.41
C LEU A 189 -22.19 -15.43 2.86
N GLY A 190 -22.44 -14.15 3.20
CA GLY A 190 -22.54 -13.70 4.58
C GLY A 190 -21.16 -13.57 5.27
N ARG A 191 -21.17 -12.94 6.45
CA ARG A 191 -19.92 -12.54 7.15
C ARG A 191 -19.03 -13.72 7.54
N GLU A 192 -19.60 -14.74 8.17
CA GLU A 192 -18.83 -15.86 8.73
C GLU A 192 -18.09 -16.63 7.64
N LYS A 193 -18.82 -17.09 6.61
CA LYS A 193 -18.24 -17.81 5.47
C LYS A 193 -17.24 -16.96 4.69
N PHE A 194 -17.48 -15.65 4.57
CA PHE A 194 -16.51 -14.77 3.93
C PHE A 194 -15.20 -14.69 4.73
N ILE A 195 -15.28 -14.59 6.07
CA ILE A 195 -14.09 -14.60 6.93
C ILE A 195 -13.34 -15.92 6.80
N GLU A 196 -14.03 -17.07 6.78
CA GLU A 196 -13.42 -18.38 6.54
C GLU A 196 -12.63 -18.37 5.22
N LYS A 197 -13.24 -17.87 4.13
CA LYS A 197 -12.57 -17.77 2.83
C LYS A 197 -11.33 -16.87 2.85
N VAL A 198 -11.35 -15.79 3.63
CA VAL A 198 -10.18 -14.91 3.81
C VAL A 198 -9.05 -15.63 4.55
N TRP A 199 -9.37 -16.48 5.53
CA TRP A 199 -8.38 -17.30 6.22
C TRP A 199 -7.81 -18.41 5.35
N GLU A 200 -8.63 -19.06 4.52
CA GLU A 200 -8.17 -20.01 3.49
C GLU A 200 -7.17 -19.34 2.54
N TRP A 201 -7.53 -18.16 2.01
CA TRP A 201 -6.65 -17.35 1.17
C TRP A 201 -5.32 -17.02 1.88
N LYS A 202 -5.38 -16.61 3.16
CA LYS A 202 -4.17 -16.35 3.96
C LYS A 202 -3.29 -17.60 4.07
N GLY A 203 -3.88 -18.78 4.24
CA GLY A 203 -3.17 -20.05 4.29
C GLY A 203 -2.36 -20.28 3.02
N ASP A 204 -3.02 -20.18 1.86
CA ASP A 204 -2.38 -20.44 0.57
C ASP A 204 -1.31 -19.40 0.22
N TYR A 205 -1.62 -18.12 0.36
CA TYR A 205 -0.73 -17.03 -0.04
C TYR A 205 0.35 -16.70 0.99
N GLY A 206 0.04 -16.83 2.28
CA GLY A 206 1.04 -16.69 3.35
C GLY A 206 2.16 -17.71 3.19
N ASN A 207 1.81 -18.98 2.91
CA ASN A 207 2.80 -20.03 2.62
C ASN A 207 3.66 -19.71 1.39
N ARG A 208 3.07 -19.09 0.37
CA ARG A 208 3.80 -18.69 -0.85
C ARG A 208 4.79 -17.56 -0.57
N ILE A 209 4.38 -16.53 0.19
CA ILE A 209 5.25 -15.41 0.57
C ILE A 209 6.47 -15.91 1.34
N THR A 210 6.24 -16.75 2.36
CA THR A 210 7.33 -17.29 3.18
C THR A 210 8.25 -18.19 2.36
N THR A 211 7.72 -18.98 1.42
CA THR A 211 8.52 -19.77 0.47
C THR A 211 9.39 -18.88 -0.43
N GLN A 212 8.86 -17.77 -0.93
CA GLN A 212 9.63 -16.83 -1.75
C GLN A 212 10.76 -16.17 -0.94
N LEU A 213 10.50 -15.74 0.29
CA LEU A 213 11.53 -15.17 1.17
C LEU A 213 12.64 -16.17 1.53
N ARG A 214 12.29 -17.44 1.76
CA ARG A 214 13.27 -18.54 1.93
C ARG A 214 14.08 -18.71 0.65
N SER A 215 13.43 -18.80 -0.50
CA SER A 215 14.10 -18.97 -1.79
C SER A 215 15.04 -17.81 -2.13
N LEU A 216 14.75 -16.59 -1.67
CA LEU A 216 15.63 -15.43 -1.83
C LEU A 216 16.88 -15.47 -0.95
N GLY A 217 16.90 -16.32 0.06
CA GLY A 217 18.04 -16.43 0.96
C GLY A 217 17.88 -15.72 2.30
N SER A 218 16.71 -15.20 2.63
CA SER A 218 16.51 -14.28 3.77
C SER A 218 16.84 -14.94 5.12
N SER A 219 17.75 -14.35 5.91
CA SER A 219 18.23 -14.85 7.20
C SER A 219 17.39 -14.38 8.40
N VAL A 220 16.06 -14.51 8.24
CA VAL A 220 15.05 -14.15 9.24
C VAL A 220 14.87 -15.25 10.30
N ASP A 221 14.46 -14.87 11.50
CA ASP A 221 14.14 -15.80 12.58
C ASP A 221 12.70 -16.33 12.43
N TRP A 222 12.52 -17.39 11.64
CA TRP A 222 11.22 -18.03 11.41
C TRP A 222 10.50 -18.52 12.67
N SER A 223 11.23 -18.75 13.78
CA SER A 223 10.60 -19.12 15.06
C SER A 223 9.75 -18.00 15.65
N ARG A 224 9.97 -16.76 15.18
CA ARG A 224 9.30 -15.53 15.61
C ARG A 224 8.40 -14.95 14.53
N GLU A 225 8.01 -15.74 13.54
CA GLU A 225 7.04 -15.28 12.53
C GLU A 225 5.76 -14.78 13.19
N ARG A 226 5.28 -13.62 12.73
CA ARG A 226 4.03 -13.00 13.19
C ARG A 226 3.09 -12.70 12.05
N PHE A 227 1.80 -12.69 12.37
CA PHE A 227 0.75 -12.24 11.48
C PHE A 227 -0.04 -11.16 12.20
N THR A 228 -0.36 -10.05 11.53
CA THR A 228 -0.97 -8.88 12.19
C THR A 228 -2.30 -9.18 12.89
N MET A 229 -3.01 -10.25 12.50
CA MET A 229 -4.25 -10.72 13.13
C MET A 229 -4.07 -11.97 13.99
N ASP A 230 -2.83 -12.35 14.33
CA ASP A 230 -2.59 -13.41 15.33
C ASP A 230 -2.95 -12.94 16.75
N ASP A 231 -3.02 -13.88 17.69
CA ASP A 231 -3.45 -13.62 19.07
C ASP A 231 -2.53 -12.63 19.81
N GLN A 232 -1.24 -12.58 19.47
CA GLN A 232 -0.30 -11.69 20.14
C GLN A 232 -0.41 -10.27 19.59
N CYS A 233 -0.42 -10.12 18.26
CA CYS A 233 -0.58 -8.83 17.59
C CYS A 233 -1.96 -8.23 17.87
N SER A 234 -3.03 -9.03 17.88
CA SER A 234 -4.38 -8.57 18.20
C SER A 234 -4.48 -8.03 19.63
N ARG A 235 -3.86 -8.71 20.61
CA ARG A 235 -3.78 -8.20 21.99
C ARG A 235 -2.99 -6.91 22.09
N ALA A 236 -1.90 -6.77 21.34
CA ALA A 236 -1.11 -5.54 21.32
C ALA A 236 -1.92 -4.34 20.76
N VAL A 237 -2.73 -4.55 19.73
CA VAL A 237 -3.61 -3.51 19.18
C VAL A 237 -4.71 -3.13 20.18
N LEU A 238 -5.34 -4.10 20.84
CA LEU A 238 -6.35 -3.84 21.87
C LEU A 238 -5.78 -3.05 23.05
N GLU A 239 -4.58 -3.41 23.50
CA GLU A 239 -3.87 -2.69 24.56
C GLU A 239 -3.56 -1.24 24.14
N ALA A 240 -3.04 -1.04 22.93
CA ALA A 240 -2.77 0.31 22.40
C ALA A 240 -4.05 1.15 22.30
N PHE A 241 -5.16 0.55 21.84
CA PHE A 241 -6.47 1.21 21.78
C PHE A 241 -6.93 1.66 23.17
N ASN A 242 -6.87 0.78 24.16
CA ASN A 242 -7.27 1.09 25.53
C ASN A 242 -6.40 2.22 26.12
N GLN A 243 -5.08 2.15 25.95
CA GLN A 243 -4.18 3.21 26.41
C GLN A 243 -4.45 4.56 25.75
N PHE A 244 -4.76 4.59 24.44
CA PHE A 244 -5.09 5.83 23.77
C PHE A 244 -6.45 6.40 24.21
N HIS A 245 -7.43 5.53 24.48
CA HIS A 245 -8.71 5.94 25.03
C HIS A 245 -8.57 6.50 26.46
N GLU A 246 -7.83 5.81 27.34
CA GLU A 246 -7.58 6.25 28.71
C GLU A 246 -6.82 7.58 28.78
N LYS A 247 -5.92 7.84 27.83
CA LYS A 247 -5.21 9.12 27.69
C LYS A 247 -6.03 10.22 27.01
N GLY A 248 -7.27 9.95 26.59
CA GLY A 248 -8.12 10.91 25.90
C GLY A 248 -7.69 11.24 24.46
N LEU A 249 -6.85 10.40 23.85
CA LEU A 249 -6.39 10.57 22.46
C LEU A 249 -7.36 9.98 21.44
N LEU A 250 -8.22 9.04 21.86
CA LEU A 250 -9.31 8.50 21.05
C LEU A 250 -10.65 9.10 21.50
N TYR A 251 -11.43 9.56 20.53
CA TYR A 251 -12.77 10.08 20.75
C TYR A 251 -13.71 9.64 19.63
N ARG A 252 -15.01 9.70 19.90
CA ARG A 252 -16.06 9.48 18.91
C ARG A 252 -16.80 10.79 18.69
N ALA A 253 -16.82 11.26 17.44
CA ALA A 253 -17.56 12.45 17.05
C ALA A 253 -18.04 12.33 15.59
N GLU A 254 -19.08 13.10 15.26
CA GLU A 254 -19.53 13.27 13.88
C GLU A 254 -18.64 14.31 13.20
N ARG A 255 -17.90 13.87 12.18
CA ARG A 255 -16.98 14.71 11.40
C ARG A 255 -17.07 14.32 9.93
N LEU A 256 -16.78 15.28 9.06
CA LEU A 256 -16.58 15.00 7.64
C LEU A 256 -15.35 14.11 7.49
N GLY A 257 -15.47 13.05 6.71
CA GLY A 257 -14.38 12.14 6.38
C GLY A 257 -14.58 11.57 4.98
N ASN A 258 -13.55 10.93 4.45
CA ASN A 258 -13.62 10.35 3.11
C ASN A 258 -14.41 9.04 3.16
N TRP A 259 -15.42 8.92 2.29
CA TRP A 259 -16.24 7.71 2.16
C TRP A 259 -16.07 7.09 0.78
N SER A 260 -15.71 5.81 0.74
CA SER A 260 -15.67 5.05 -0.50
C SER A 260 -17.02 4.37 -0.75
N CYS A 261 -17.75 4.83 -1.78
CA CYS A 261 -19.01 4.21 -2.21
C CYS A 261 -18.83 2.76 -2.70
N ALA A 262 -17.65 2.43 -3.22
CA ALA A 262 -17.32 1.09 -3.70
C ALA A 262 -17.14 0.11 -2.53
N LEU A 263 -16.33 0.48 -1.54
CA LEU A 263 -16.00 -0.37 -0.40
C LEU A 263 -17.09 -0.34 0.69
N LYS A 264 -17.90 0.72 0.69
CA LYS A 264 -18.88 1.07 1.74
C LYS A 264 -18.19 1.20 3.10
N SER A 265 -17.10 1.97 3.12
CA SER A 265 -16.29 2.23 4.32
C SER A 265 -15.71 3.64 4.29
N ALA A 266 -15.46 4.19 5.47
CA ALA A 266 -14.58 5.34 5.63
C ALA A 266 -13.14 4.95 5.26
N ILE A 267 -12.42 5.90 4.67
CA ILE A 267 -10.99 5.81 4.36
C ILE A 267 -10.27 7.05 4.89
N SER A 268 -9.00 6.90 5.20
CA SER A 268 -8.13 7.99 5.66
C SER A 268 -7.64 8.85 4.49
N ASP A 269 -7.18 10.07 4.77
CA ASP A 269 -6.66 10.97 3.73
C ASP A 269 -5.48 10.37 2.96
N ILE A 270 -4.63 9.57 3.62
CA ILE A 270 -3.46 8.92 3.00
C ILE A 270 -3.86 7.80 2.03
N GLU A 271 -5.10 7.30 2.10
CA GLU A 271 -5.65 6.30 1.19
C GLU A 271 -6.36 6.94 -0.03
N VAL A 272 -6.41 8.28 -0.10
CA VAL A 272 -7.04 9.00 -1.21
C VAL A 272 -5.99 9.43 -2.24
N ASP A 273 -6.12 8.87 -3.44
CA ASP A 273 -5.34 9.31 -4.59
C ASP A 273 -6.08 10.45 -5.33
N TYR A 274 -5.38 11.58 -5.51
CA TYR A 274 -5.89 12.71 -6.28
C TYR A 274 -5.51 12.59 -7.74
N VAL A 275 -6.51 12.71 -8.62
CA VAL A 275 -6.33 12.78 -10.07
C VAL A 275 -6.66 14.19 -10.52
N GLU A 276 -5.65 14.93 -10.98
CA GLU A 276 -5.84 16.25 -11.56
C GLU A 276 -6.42 16.15 -12.97
N LEU A 277 -7.42 16.97 -13.26
CA LEU A 277 -8.07 17.06 -14.56
C LEU A 277 -7.92 18.50 -15.07
N GLU A 278 -7.41 18.67 -16.29
CA GLU A 278 -7.22 19.99 -16.89
C GLU A 278 -8.54 20.61 -17.40
N GLY A 279 -9.59 19.81 -17.54
CA GLY A 279 -10.91 20.27 -17.96
C GLY A 279 -11.92 19.12 -18.08
N ARG A 280 -12.98 19.38 -18.85
CA ARG A 280 -14.09 18.44 -19.07
C ARG A 280 -13.58 17.09 -19.56
N THR A 281 -13.74 16.07 -18.71
CA THR A 281 -13.25 14.71 -18.95
C THR A 281 -14.32 13.70 -18.56
N PHE A 282 -14.57 12.74 -19.45
CA PHE A 282 -15.45 11.60 -19.13
C PHE A 282 -14.63 10.48 -18.50
N LEU A 283 -14.89 10.17 -17.24
CA LEU A 283 -14.26 9.07 -16.52
C LEU A 283 -15.24 7.94 -16.28
N GLU A 284 -14.73 6.71 -16.36
CA GLU A 284 -15.49 5.50 -16.06
C GLU A 284 -15.43 5.20 -14.57
N VAL A 285 -16.59 5.18 -13.91
CA VAL A 285 -16.75 4.70 -12.54
C VAL A 285 -17.12 3.23 -12.61
N LYS A 286 -16.11 2.36 -12.46
CA LYS A 286 -16.24 0.90 -12.68
C LYS A 286 -17.36 0.24 -11.90
N THR A 287 -17.64 0.73 -10.69
CA THR A 287 -18.71 0.21 -9.82
C THR A 287 -20.11 0.53 -10.33
N HIS A 288 -20.26 1.43 -11.30
CA HIS A 288 -21.54 1.86 -11.85
C HIS A 288 -21.84 1.25 -13.22
N LYS A 289 -21.06 0.25 -13.66
CA LYS A 289 -21.39 -0.49 -14.89
C LYS A 289 -22.76 -1.17 -14.78
N GLY A 290 -23.57 -1.05 -15.83
CA GLY A 290 -24.94 -1.56 -15.82
C GLY A 290 -25.95 -0.63 -15.13
N ASN A 291 -25.57 0.60 -14.77
CA ASN A 291 -26.53 1.61 -14.33
C ASN A 291 -27.55 1.86 -15.46
N PRO A 292 -28.87 1.80 -15.19
CA PRO A 292 -29.90 2.03 -16.22
C PRO A 292 -29.79 3.40 -16.91
N ALA A 293 -29.29 4.42 -16.21
CA ALA A 293 -29.15 5.78 -16.74
C ALA A 293 -27.87 5.99 -17.57
N ASP A 294 -26.80 5.25 -17.28
CA ASP A 294 -25.60 5.16 -18.14
C ASP A 294 -25.03 3.73 -18.05
N PRO A 295 -25.34 2.86 -19.03
CA PRO A 295 -24.90 1.47 -19.02
C PRO A 295 -23.38 1.29 -18.98
N LYS A 296 -22.63 2.30 -19.45
CA LYS A 296 -21.15 2.28 -19.49
C LYS A 296 -20.55 2.83 -18.19
N GLY A 297 -21.35 3.40 -17.28
CA GLY A 297 -20.90 3.98 -16.02
C GLY A 297 -19.94 5.14 -16.23
N ARG A 298 -20.13 5.94 -17.30
CA ARG A 298 -19.27 7.09 -17.59
C ARG A 298 -19.92 8.36 -17.06
N TYR A 299 -19.12 9.17 -16.38
CA TYR A 299 -19.57 10.43 -15.81
C TYR A 299 -18.66 11.55 -16.26
N GLU A 300 -19.25 12.72 -16.38
CA GLU A 300 -18.55 13.95 -16.69
C GLU A 300 -17.91 14.51 -15.41
N PHE A 301 -16.61 14.80 -15.48
CA PHE A 301 -15.83 15.43 -14.43
C PHE A 301 -15.06 16.64 -14.98
N GLY A 302 -14.61 17.54 -14.11
CA GLY A 302 -13.81 18.70 -14.50
C GLY A 302 -14.59 19.79 -15.24
N THR A 303 -15.93 19.78 -15.15
CA THR A 303 -16.79 20.84 -15.69
C THR A 303 -17.16 21.80 -14.56
N LEU A 304 -16.95 23.10 -14.78
CA LEU A 304 -17.39 24.16 -13.89
C LEU A 304 -18.72 24.72 -14.41
N THR A 305 -19.77 24.61 -13.60
CA THR A 305 -21.11 25.09 -13.94
C THR A 305 -21.45 26.32 -13.09
N SER A 306 -21.92 27.37 -13.76
CA SER A 306 -22.44 28.57 -13.10
C SER A 306 -23.96 28.53 -13.05
N PHE A 307 -24.53 28.88 -11.90
CA PHE A 307 -25.96 29.03 -11.70
C PHE A 307 -26.22 30.19 -10.73
N ALA A 308 -27.46 30.68 -10.69
CA ALA A 308 -27.79 31.89 -9.93
C ALA A 308 -28.82 31.62 -8.83
N TYR A 309 -28.59 32.22 -7.67
CA TYR A 309 -29.55 32.32 -6.59
C TYR A 309 -30.22 33.70 -6.61
N PRO A 310 -31.56 33.79 -6.68
CA PRO A 310 -32.26 35.03 -6.42
C PRO A 310 -31.99 35.55 -5.01
N ILE A 311 -31.76 36.86 -4.86
CA ILE A 311 -31.68 37.51 -3.55
C ILE A 311 -33.10 37.69 -3.01
N GLU A 312 -33.30 37.40 -1.72
CA GLU A 312 -34.59 37.67 -1.06
C GLU A 312 -34.94 39.17 -1.16
N ASP A 313 -36.21 39.46 -1.47
CA ASP A 313 -36.77 40.82 -1.58
C ASP A 313 -36.01 41.75 -2.58
N SER A 314 -35.37 41.18 -3.60
CA SER A 314 -34.65 41.94 -4.64
C SER A 314 -34.76 41.26 -6.01
N GLU A 315 -34.55 42.04 -7.07
CA GLU A 315 -34.39 41.50 -8.44
C GLU A 315 -32.94 41.08 -8.74
N GLU A 316 -32.01 41.35 -7.81
CA GLU A 316 -30.61 40.93 -7.91
C GLU A 316 -30.48 39.41 -7.79
N VAL A 317 -29.50 38.85 -8.48
CA VAL A 317 -29.15 37.42 -8.41
C VAL A 317 -27.67 37.26 -8.09
N LEU A 318 -27.33 36.25 -7.30
CA LEU A 318 -25.97 35.88 -6.97
C LEU A 318 -25.53 34.65 -7.76
N VAL A 319 -24.57 34.82 -8.65
CA VAL A 319 -24.03 33.73 -9.47
C VAL A 319 -22.94 32.97 -8.71
N VAL A 320 -23.11 31.65 -8.59
CA VAL A 320 -22.15 30.72 -7.97
C VAL A 320 -21.65 29.74 -9.02
N ALA A 321 -20.38 29.38 -8.95
CA ALA A 321 -19.75 28.39 -9.82
C ALA A 321 -19.36 27.14 -9.00
N THR A 322 -19.69 25.95 -9.49
CA THR A 322 -19.39 24.67 -8.82
C THR A 322 -19.05 23.58 -9.83
N THR A 323 -18.22 22.62 -9.42
CA THR A 323 -17.96 21.38 -10.19
C THR A 323 -18.86 20.21 -9.75
N ARG A 324 -19.70 20.42 -8.74
CA ARG A 324 -20.57 19.41 -8.12
C ARG A 324 -22.00 19.93 -8.05
N LEU A 325 -22.63 20.15 -9.20
CA LEU A 325 -23.98 20.76 -9.27
C LEU A 325 -25.02 19.98 -8.46
N GLU A 326 -24.87 18.66 -8.33
CA GLU A 326 -25.75 17.81 -7.53
C GLU A 326 -25.70 18.11 -6.02
N THR A 327 -24.63 18.75 -5.53
CA THR A 327 -24.50 19.12 -4.11
C THR A 327 -25.29 20.37 -3.74
N MET A 328 -25.73 21.15 -4.74
CA MET A 328 -26.54 22.37 -4.58
C MET A 328 -27.77 22.15 -3.68
N LEU A 329 -28.41 20.98 -3.76
CA LEU A 329 -29.60 20.64 -2.95
C LEU A 329 -29.29 20.62 -1.44
N GLY A 330 -28.04 20.39 -1.08
CA GLY A 330 -27.53 20.42 0.29
C GLY A 330 -27.09 21.80 0.76
N ASP A 331 -27.15 22.84 -0.08
CA ASP A 331 -26.60 24.15 0.25
C ASP A 331 -27.35 24.82 1.39
N THR A 332 -26.60 25.27 2.40
CA THR A 332 -27.13 25.91 3.61
C THR A 332 -26.73 27.38 3.74
N GLY A 333 -25.94 27.88 2.79
CA GLY A 333 -25.51 29.27 2.71
C GLY A 333 -24.56 29.48 1.54
N VAL A 334 -24.38 30.74 1.15
CA VAL A 334 -23.41 31.16 0.13
C VAL A 334 -22.32 31.98 0.81
N ALA A 335 -21.06 31.62 0.57
CA ALA A 335 -19.92 32.32 1.15
C ALA A 335 -19.44 33.44 0.23
N ILE A 336 -19.32 34.65 0.78
CA ILE A 336 -18.80 35.83 0.10
C ILE A 336 -17.54 36.28 0.86
N HIS A 337 -16.48 36.62 0.13
CA HIS A 337 -15.25 37.09 0.76
C HIS A 337 -15.53 38.43 1.50
N PRO A 338 -15.09 38.59 2.76
CA PRO A 338 -15.49 39.73 3.60
C PRO A 338 -15.12 41.09 3.02
N GLU A 339 -14.08 41.14 2.19
CA GLU A 339 -13.56 42.36 1.56
C GLU A 339 -13.91 42.49 0.07
N ASP A 340 -14.78 41.65 -0.48
CA ASP A 340 -15.16 41.75 -1.90
C ASP A 340 -16.20 42.88 -2.11
N PRO A 341 -15.81 44.05 -2.64
CA PRO A 341 -16.69 45.21 -2.72
C PRO A 341 -17.87 45.00 -3.67
N ARG A 342 -17.82 43.98 -4.54
CA ARG A 342 -18.90 43.65 -5.48
C ARG A 342 -20.14 43.12 -4.78
N TYR A 343 -19.98 42.53 -3.60
CA TYR A 343 -21.02 41.78 -2.92
C TYR A 343 -21.15 42.09 -1.42
N THR A 344 -20.35 43.03 -0.90
CA THR A 344 -20.41 43.43 0.52
C THR A 344 -21.80 43.88 0.98
N HIS A 345 -22.62 44.43 0.07
CA HIS A 345 -24.01 44.83 0.36
C HIS A 345 -24.98 43.64 0.52
N LEU A 346 -24.54 42.42 0.24
CA LEU A 346 -25.31 41.18 0.37
C LEU A 346 -24.98 40.40 1.66
N HIS A 347 -23.97 40.83 2.43
CA HIS A 347 -23.64 40.18 3.70
C HIS A 347 -24.85 40.19 4.66
N GLY A 348 -25.20 39.02 5.18
CA GLY A 348 -26.32 38.82 6.09
C GLY A 348 -27.70 38.76 5.42
N LYS A 349 -27.79 38.90 4.09
CA LYS A 349 -29.04 38.69 3.34
C LYS A 349 -29.24 37.21 3.02
N PHE A 350 -30.49 36.81 2.82
CA PHE A 350 -30.84 35.47 2.38
C PHE A 350 -30.89 35.38 0.85
N VAL A 351 -30.66 34.17 0.37
CA VAL A 351 -30.82 33.78 -1.03
C VAL A 351 -31.95 32.77 -1.14
N ILE A 352 -32.66 32.75 -2.25
CA ILE A 352 -33.71 31.77 -2.49
C ILE A 352 -33.14 30.61 -3.29
N HIS A 353 -33.22 29.40 -2.76
CA HIS A 353 -32.73 28.21 -3.46
C HIS A 353 -33.60 27.93 -4.71
N PRO A 354 -32.99 27.85 -5.91
CA PRO A 354 -33.72 27.94 -7.18
C PRO A 354 -34.68 26.77 -7.45
N PHE A 355 -34.47 25.60 -6.83
CA PHE A 355 -35.31 24.41 -7.05
C PHE A 355 -36.37 24.14 -5.98
N ASN A 356 -36.20 24.64 -4.76
CA ASN A 356 -37.05 24.25 -3.63
C ASN A 356 -37.56 25.44 -2.79
N GLY A 357 -37.13 26.67 -3.11
CA GLY A 357 -37.58 27.88 -2.44
C GLY A 357 -37.09 28.05 -1.00
N ARG A 358 -36.16 27.21 -0.51
CA ARG A 358 -35.55 27.36 0.80
C ARG A 358 -34.74 28.66 0.86
N LYS A 359 -34.77 29.34 2.01
CA LYS A 359 -33.95 30.51 2.33
C LYS A 359 -32.64 30.12 2.99
#